data_AF-A0A5E4MLU0-F1
#
_entry.id   AF-A0A5E4MLU0-F1
#
_cell.length_a   1.000
_cell.length_b   1.000
_cell.length_c   1.000
_cell.angle_alpha   90.00
_cell.angle_beta   90.00
_cell.angle_gamma   90.00
#
_symmetry.space_group_name_H-M   'P 1'
#
loop_
_entity.id
_entity.type
_entity.pdbx_description
1 polymer ?
#
loop_
_entity_poly.entity_id
_entity_poly.type
_entity_poly.pdbx_seq_one_letter_code
_entity_poly.pdbx_strand_id
1 'polypeptide(L)'
;MFVCIKMEKFEWINPDNHSIAVDDQKQPVTNENGDLIVLDNETGKCIAVPNSEEVLEIFGFGYATSLNGSGPGSPKGSSDHDIKPIVQVVVTDSDQLLWSMRTPCQKDIEATREMLALVGSKRYQDMFNDQCTVKIRVWKRICEELMSKGYRIADSINEGGIKCHQKWRNLEKSYRNYLISATDPSNTAPKKPPPYFEALHEILKRKKKYANASAYAHTLMMDEQDIVDSEEHGSDHDDSTVRFPHQVNNSNQIENYVEDGDGTNDDHCYVVNSSGHVSKRLKVDPLAVCTTGSAVSSISTTTSPRAKNLVPSSKQQQNLPDALEHILEQMVRLHRDTLSVHQRHFNRVEKLMKDNAAQTRRLADVMGQLLHNSRIEESGGGGADKNNKPSAINAPEPE
;
A
#
# COMPACT_ATOMS: atom_id res chain seq x y z
N MET A 1 3.37 15.98 36.44
CA MET A 1 3.47 14.50 36.46
C MET A 1 2.59 13.99 35.33
N PHE A 2 3.18 13.62 34.19
CA PHE A 2 2.40 13.20 33.02
C PHE A 2 2.00 11.73 33.17
N VAL A 3 0.69 11.48 33.27
CA VAL A 3 0.15 10.12 33.25
C VAL A 3 0.29 9.59 31.82
N CYS A 4 1.21 8.64 31.61
CA CYS A 4 1.32 7.94 30.34
C CYS A 4 0.13 6.98 30.22
N ILE A 5 -0.95 7.45 29.59
CA ILE A 5 -2.13 6.63 29.28
C ILE A 5 -1.66 5.52 28.34
N LYS A 6 -1.71 4.27 28.81
CA LYS A 6 -1.54 3.12 27.93
C LYS A 6 -2.65 3.16 26.88
N MET A 7 -2.30 3.14 25.61
CA MET A 7 -3.27 2.82 24.57
C MET A 7 -3.66 1.36 24.73
N GLU A 8 -4.83 1.14 25.33
CA GLU A 8 -5.47 -0.17 25.41
C GLU A 8 -5.83 -0.66 24.01
N LYS A 9 -5.84 -1.99 23.84
CA LYS A 9 -5.91 -2.61 22.51
C LYS A 9 -7.36 -2.93 22.18
N PHE A 10 -8.01 -2.02 21.48
CA PHE A 10 -9.39 -2.22 21.03
C PHE A 10 -9.47 -3.22 19.87
N GLU A 11 -10.47 -4.10 19.91
CA GLU A 11 -10.90 -4.96 18.81
C GLU A 11 -12.24 -4.45 18.25
N TRP A 12 -12.56 -4.78 17.00
CA TRP A 12 -13.78 -4.33 16.31
C TRP A 12 -14.61 -5.55 15.91
N ILE A 13 -15.84 -5.65 16.43
CA ILE A 13 -16.76 -6.75 16.11
C ILE A 13 -17.80 -6.25 15.10
N ASN A 14 -17.84 -6.88 13.92
CA ASN A 14 -18.62 -6.42 12.78
C ASN A 14 -19.81 -7.35 12.44
N PRO A 15 -21.06 -6.97 12.73
CA PRO A 15 -22.25 -7.65 12.23
C PRO A 15 -22.48 -7.54 10.71
N ASP A 16 -22.17 -6.42 10.04
CA ASP A 16 -22.21 -6.25 8.56
C ASP A 16 -21.63 -4.88 8.15
N ASN A 17 -22.38 -3.79 8.41
CA ASN A 17 -22.06 -2.41 8.00
C ASN A 17 -21.49 -1.52 9.12
N HIS A 18 -21.56 -1.98 10.37
CA HIS A 18 -21.12 -1.24 11.54
C HIS A 18 -20.26 -2.17 12.39
N SER A 19 -19.19 -1.64 13.00
CA SER A 19 -18.35 -2.39 13.94
C SER A 19 -18.42 -1.77 15.32
N ILE A 20 -18.61 -2.54 16.38
CA ILE A 20 -18.55 -2.04 17.77
C ILE A 20 -17.13 -2.16 18.33
N ALA A 21 -16.65 -1.13 19.03
CA ALA A 21 -15.38 -1.17 19.74
C ALA A 21 -15.51 -2.03 21.00
N VAL A 22 -14.58 -2.97 21.20
CA VAL A 22 -14.50 -3.78 22.43
C VAL A 22 -13.11 -3.72 23.04
N ASP A 23 -13.04 -3.87 24.36
CA ASP A 23 -11.79 -3.90 25.13
C ASP A 23 -11.10 -5.29 25.11
N ASP A 24 -9.98 -5.41 25.83
CA ASP A 24 -9.24 -6.68 25.99
C ASP A 24 -10.05 -7.78 26.71
N GLN A 25 -11.16 -7.44 27.39
CA GLN A 25 -12.11 -8.37 28.02
C GLN A 25 -13.33 -8.68 27.13
N LYS A 26 -13.32 -8.18 25.88
CA LYS A 26 -14.44 -8.21 24.93
C LYS A 26 -15.70 -7.51 25.42
N GLN A 27 -15.59 -6.56 26.35
CA GLN A 27 -16.71 -5.71 26.74
C GLN A 27 -16.84 -4.54 25.77
N PRO A 28 -18.08 -4.15 25.39
CA PRO A 28 -18.30 -2.97 24.57
C PRO A 28 -17.77 -1.69 25.21
N VAL A 29 -17.02 -0.89 24.45
CA VAL A 29 -16.44 0.37 24.93
C VAL A 29 -17.50 1.48 24.89
N THR A 30 -17.72 2.11 26.05
CA THR A 30 -18.60 3.28 26.19
C THR A 30 -17.82 4.59 26.23
N ASN A 31 -18.46 5.68 25.80
CA ASN A 31 -17.97 7.05 25.98
C ASN A 31 -18.27 7.60 27.39
N GLU A 32 -17.92 8.86 27.64
CA GLU A 32 -18.17 9.56 28.92
C GLU A 32 -19.66 9.74 29.28
N ASN A 33 -20.57 9.63 28.31
CA ASN A 33 -22.02 9.67 28.51
C ASN A 33 -22.63 8.27 28.76
N GLY A 34 -21.85 7.20 28.59
CA GLY A 34 -22.32 5.82 28.64
C GLY A 34 -22.83 5.24 27.32
N ASP A 35 -22.73 5.97 26.21
CA ASP A 35 -23.08 5.50 24.85
C ASP A 35 -22.01 4.56 24.31
N LEU A 36 -22.41 3.56 23.51
CA LEU A 36 -21.51 2.64 22.82
C LEU A 36 -20.81 3.35 21.65
N ILE A 37 -19.52 3.07 21.46
CA ILE A 37 -18.73 3.58 20.34
C ILE A 37 -18.78 2.59 19.18
N VAL A 38 -19.45 2.99 18.10
CA VAL A 38 -19.63 2.18 16.88
C VAL A 38 -18.95 2.89 15.69
N LEU A 39 -18.19 2.15 14.90
CA LEU A 39 -17.61 2.59 13.64
C LEU A 39 -18.57 2.24 12.50
N ASP A 40 -19.04 3.24 11.77
CA ASP A 40 -19.66 3.05 10.45
C ASP A 40 -18.56 2.63 9.45
N ASN A 41 -18.68 1.42 8.91
CA ASN A 41 -17.68 0.85 8.00
C ASN A 41 -17.71 1.48 6.60
N GLU A 42 -18.83 2.08 6.19
CA GLU A 42 -18.95 2.77 4.89
C GLU A 42 -18.30 4.15 4.92
N THR A 43 -18.54 4.92 5.97
CA THR A 43 -17.99 6.29 6.09
C THR A 43 -16.67 6.38 6.86
N GLY A 44 -16.30 5.33 7.60
CA GLY A 44 -15.11 5.29 8.46
C GLY A 44 -15.21 6.22 9.67
N LYS A 45 -16.43 6.61 10.08
CA LYS A 45 -16.67 7.52 11.21
C LYS A 45 -17.13 6.77 12.44
N CYS A 46 -16.60 7.15 13.61
CA CYS A 46 -17.17 6.73 14.88
C CYS A 46 -18.45 7.53 15.16
N ILE A 47 -19.52 6.82 15.50
CA ILE A 47 -20.79 7.33 16.00
C ILE A 47 -21.00 6.83 17.43
N ALA A 48 -21.61 7.67 18.27
CA ALA A 48 -22.10 7.25 19.58
C ALA A 48 -23.55 6.78 19.42
N VAL A 49 -23.87 5.59 19.93
CA VAL A 49 -25.23 5.05 19.93
C VAL A 49 -25.63 4.62 21.35
N PRO A 50 -26.91 4.79 21.75
CA PRO A 50 -27.34 4.47 23.10
C PRO A 50 -26.98 3.03 23.50
N ASN A 51 -26.52 2.85 24.74
CA ASN A 51 -26.24 1.54 25.31
C ASN A 51 -27.55 0.85 25.74
N SER A 52 -28.35 0.44 24.75
CA SER A 52 -29.57 -0.33 24.95
C SER A 52 -29.37 -1.81 24.61
N GLU A 53 -30.20 -2.67 25.20
CA GLU A 53 -30.17 -4.11 24.95
C GLU A 53 -30.45 -4.45 23.48
N GLU A 54 -31.33 -3.69 22.82
CA GLU A 54 -31.61 -3.80 21.37
C GLU A 54 -30.35 -3.57 20.52
N VAL A 55 -29.54 -2.55 20.85
CA VAL A 55 -28.29 -2.27 20.14
C VAL A 55 -27.27 -3.38 20.43
N LEU A 56 -27.15 -3.81 21.68
CA LEU A 56 -26.26 -4.91 22.05
C LEU A 56 -26.64 -6.24 21.35
N GLU A 57 -27.93 -6.53 21.18
CA GLU A 57 -28.42 -7.72 20.48
C GLU A 57 -28.00 -7.72 19.00
N ILE A 58 -28.03 -6.58 18.30
CA ILE A 58 -27.53 -6.43 16.92
C ILE A 58 -26.04 -6.82 16.80
N PHE A 59 -25.23 -6.54 17.83
CA PHE A 59 -23.82 -6.91 17.89
C PHE A 59 -23.54 -8.28 18.54
N GLY A 60 -24.57 -9.06 18.88
CA GLY A 60 -24.45 -10.38 19.50
C GLY A 60 -24.08 -10.36 21.00
N PHE A 61 -24.23 -9.20 21.65
CA PHE A 61 -24.04 -8.99 23.10
C PHE A 61 -25.32 -9.11 23.92
N GLY A 62 -26.49 -9.19 23.27
CA GLY A 62 -27.76 -9.42 23.94
C GLY A 62 -27.70 -10.66 24.83
N TYR A 63 -28.26 -10.58 26.04
CA TYR A 63 -28.36 -11.74 26.91
C TYR A 63 -29.26 -12.77 26.24
N ALA A 64 -28.67 -13.85 25.74
CA ALA A 64 -29.40 -15.02 25.28
C ALA A 64 -30.20 -15.60 26.46
N THR A 65 -31.41 -15.06 26.64
CA THR A 65 -32.31 -15.37 27.75
C THR A 65 -32.60 -16.85 27.67
N SER A 66 -31.89 -17.60 28.51
CA SER A 66 -31.78 -19.04 28.36
C SER A 66 -33.11 -19.68 28.73
N LEU A 67 -33.94 -19.93 27.70
CA LEU A 67 -35.32 -20.39 27.75
C LEU A 67 -35.53 -21.81 28.34
N ASN A 68 -34.53 -22.32 29.08
CA ASN A 68 -34.58 -23.58 29.84
C ASN A 68 -35.10 -23.38 31.28
N GLY A 69 -36.02 -22.43 31.47
CA GLY A 69 -36.70 -22.13 32.73
C GLY A 69 -38.19 -22.46 32.68
N SER A 70 -38.55 -23.75 32.60
CA SER A 70 -39.94 -24.19 32.49
C SER A 70 -40.74 -23.96 33.78
N GLY A 71 -41.43 -22.82 33.87
CA GLY A 71 -42.46 -22.53 34.88
C GLY A 71 -43.87 -22.59 34.27
N PRO A 72 -44.77 -23.49 34.72
CA PRO A 72 -46.10 -23.60 34.12
C PRO A 72 -47.09 -22.60 34.72
N GLY A 73 -47.62 -21.70 33.89
CA GLY A 73 -48.93 -21.08 34.11
C GLY A 73 -49.03 -19.57 34.02
N SER A 74 -49.43 -19.06 32.85
CA SER A 74 -50.72 -18.37 32.66
C SER A 74 -50.86 -17.78 31.25
N PRO A 75 -52.04 -17.91 30.58
CA PRO A 75 -52.25 -17.37 29.23
C PRO A 75 -52.92 -15.99 29.24
N LYS A 76 -52.28 -15.02 28.57
CA LYS A 76 -52.78 -13.77 27.94
C LYS A 76 -51.52 -13.00 27.52
N GLY A 77 -51.25 -12.68 26.26
CA GLY A 77 -52.14 -12.47 25.13
C GLY A 77 -51.81 -11.09 24.57
N SER A 78 -50.85 -11.03 23.63
CA SER A 78 -50.41 -9.77 23.01
C SER A 78 -49.88 -10.03 21.60
N SER A 79 -50.49 -9.34 20.63
CA SER A 79 -49.93 -8.92 19.33
C SER A 79 -48.79 -9.74 18.71
N ASP A 80 -49.12 -10.55 17.70
CA ASP A 80 -48.18 -10.94 16.65
C ASP A 80 -47.63 -9.69 15.95
N HIS A 81 -46.38 -9.34 16.25
CA HIS A 81 -45.58 -8.54 15.33
C HIS A 81 -44.80 -9.51 14.44
N ASP A 82 -45.25 -9.63 13.21
CA ASP A 82 -44.63 -10.42 12.13
C ASP A 82 -43.29 -9.77 11.72
N ILE A 83 -42.28 -9.96 12.57
CA ILE A 83 -40.90 -9.56 12.31
C ILE A 83 -40.38 -10.48 11.21
N LYS A 84 -40.57 -10.04 9.96
CA LYS A 84 -39.99 -10.68 8.78
C LYS A 84 -38.51 -10.93 9.06
N PRO A 85 -38.02 -12.19 8.94
CA PRO A 85 -36.62 -12.49 9.20
C PRO A 85 -35.77 -11.64 8.26
N ILE A 86 -34.99 -10.73 8.84
CA ILE A 86 -34.04 -9.91 8.10
C ILE A 86 -33.09 -10.90 7.42
N VAL A 87 -33.15 -10.93 6.09
CA VAL A 87 -32.28 -11.78 5.29
C VAL A 87 -30.87 -11.24 5.48
N GLN A 88 -30.13 -11.88 6.40
CA GLN A 88 -28.73 -11.65 6.63
C GLN A 88 -28.00 -11.92 5.31
N VAL A 89 -27.70 -10.85 4.58
CA VAL A 89 -26.87 -10.93 3.37
C VAL A 89 -25.45 -11.11 3.86
N VAL A 90 -25.14 -12.32 4.31
CA VAL A 90 -23.80 -12.75 4.66
C VAL A 90 -22.92 -12.43 3.46
N VAL A 91 -22.18 -11.33 3.54
CA VAL A 91 -21.17 -10.97 2.55
C VAL A 91 -20.11 -12.05 2.68
N THR A 92 -20.26 -13.11 1.87
CA THR A 92 -19.43 -14.29 2.03
C THR A 92 -17.98 -13.87 1.85
N ASP A 93 -17.17 -14.18 2.86
CA ASP A 93 -15.75 -13.84 3.03
C ASP A 93 -14.86 -14.28 1.83
N SER A 94 -15.45 -14.95 0.84
CA SER A 94 -14.93 -15.32 -0.48
C SER A 94 -14.44 -14.15 -1.33
N ASP A 95 -15.08 -12.97 -1.23
CA ASP A 95 -14.84 -11.85 -2.16
C ASP A 95 -13.79 -10.84 -1.69
N GLN A 96 -13.26 -10.94 -0.47
CA GLN A 96 -12.29 -9.98 0.04
C GLN A 96 -10.94 -10.06 -0.70
N LEU A 97 -10.44 -8.91 -1.17
CA LEU A 97 -9.11 -8.81 -1.79
C LEU A 97 -8.01 -8.93 -0.73
N LEU A 98 -7.22 -10.00 -0.80
CA LEU A 98 -6.17 -10.31 0.16
C LEU A 98 -5.01 -9.30 0.13
N TRP A 99 -4.41 -9.09 1.30
CA TRP A 99 -3.33 -8.15 1.59
C TRP A 99 -3.65 -6.68 1.27
N SER A 100 -4.93 -6.32 1.15
CA SER A 100 -5.40 -4.94 1.02
C SER A 100 -5.57 -4.23 2.38
N MET A 101 -5.88 -4.99 3.44
CA MET A 101 -6.11 -4.47 4.79
C MET A 101 -4.82 -4.34 5.61
N ARG A 102 -4.85 -3.44 6.60
CA ARG A 102 -3.73 -3.20 7.54
C ARG A 102 -3.56 -4.34 8.54
N THR A 103 -4.66 -4.97 8.96
CA THR A 103 -4.69 -6.14 9.84
C THR A 103 -4.94 -7.39 8.99
N PRO A 104 -4.05 -8.41 9.02
CA PRO A 104 -4.26 -9.62 8.23
C PRO A 104 -5.46 -10.43 8.73
N CYS A 105 -6.35 -10.84 7.82
CA CYS A 105 -7.42 -11.79 8.14
C CYS A 105 -6.90 -13.25 8.15
N GLN A 106 -7.73 -14.22 8.56
CA GLN A 106 -7.33 -15.64 8.57
C GLN A 106 -6.94 -16.14 7.16
N LYS A 107 -7.67 -15.70 6.13
CA LYS A 107 -7.34 -16.01 4.72
C LYS A 107 -6.04 -15.36 4.26
N ASP A 108 -5.70 -14.16 4.73
CA ASP A 108 -4.38 -13.56 4.47
C ASP A 108 -3.25 -14.41 5.04
N ILE A 109 -3.45 -14.98 6.23
CA ILE A 109 -2.47 -15.84 6.92
C ILE A 109 -2.28 -17.15 6.16
N GLU A 110 -3.37 -17.76 5.68
CA GLU A 110 -3.33 -18.98 4.85
C GLU A 110 -2.71 -18.73 3.48
N ALA A 111 -3.14 -17.71 2.75
CA ALA A 111 -2.54 -17.32 1.48
C ALA A 111 -1.06 -16.95 1.62
N THR A 112 -0.64 -16.34 2.74
CA THR A 112 0.78 -16.04 3.00
C THR A 112 1.58 -17.34 3.22
N ARG A 113 1.05 -18.30 4.00
CA ARG A 113 1.69 -19.62 4.19
C ARG A 113 1.82 -20.37 2.87
N GLU A 114 0.76 -20.39 2.06
CA GLU A 114 0.75 -21.05 0.76
C GLU A 114 1.72 -20.38 -0.23
N MET A 115 1.76 -19.04 -0.28
CA MET A 115 2.73 -18.30 -1.10
C MET A 115 4.17 -18.66 -0.70
N LEU A 116 4.47 -18.77 0.60
CA LEU A 116 5.79 -19.17 1.08
C LEU A 116 6.12 -20.63 0.72
N ALA A 117 5.16 -21.55 0.79
CA ALA A 117 5.34 -22.94 0.36
C ALA A 117 5.66 -23.03 -1.15
N LEU A 118 4.92 -22.28 -1.99
CA LEU A 118 5.19 -22.18 -3.43
C LEU A 118 6.59 -21.60 -3.69
N VAL A 119 6.94 -20.46 -3.10
CA VAL A 119 8.27 -19.84 -3.24
C VAL A 119 9.38 -20.78 -2.77
N GLY A 120 9.19 -21.50 -1.68
CA GLY A 120 10.17 -22.44 -1.12
C GLY A 120 10.32 -23.75 -1.89
N SER A 121 9.36 -24.10 -2.74
CA SER A 121 9.38 -25.32 -3.54
C SER A 121 10.53 -25.34 -4.55
N LYS A 122 11.05 -26.53 -4.85
CA LYS A 122 12.15 -26.71 -5.81
C LYS A 122 11.83 -26.09 -7.18
N ARG A 123 10.63 -26.35 -7.72
CA ARG A 123 10.17 -25.85 -9.02
C ARG A 123 10.30 -24.33 -9.16
N TYR A 124 9.88 -23.57 -8.15
CA TYR A 124 9.98 -22.11 -8.19
C TYR A 124 11.37 -21.60 -7.81
N GLN A 125 12.11 -22.28 -6.92
CA GLN A 125 13.52 -21.96 -6.64
C GLN A 125 14.39 -22.11 -7.89
N ASP A 126 14.26 -23.19 -8.65
CA ASP A 126 14.98 -23.40 -9.91
C ASP A 126 14.69 -22.25 -10.90
N MET A 127 13.42 -21.85 -11.03
CA MET A 127 13.02 -20.68 -11.84
C MET A 127 13.52 -19.32 -11.32
N PHE A 128 13.75 -19.16 -10.01
CA PHE A 128 14.33 -17.93 -9.44
C PHE A 128 15.86 -17.87 -9.55
N ASN A 129 16.51 -19.02 -9.73
CA ASN A 129 17.96 -19.15 -9.90
C ASN A 129 18.38 -19.07 -11.37
N ASP A 130 17.49 -19.43 -12.31
CA ASP A 130 17.67 -19.18 -13.74
C ASP A 130 17.78 -17.68 -14.04
N GLN A 131 18.92 -17.28 -14.63
CA GLN A 131 19.19 -15.89 -15.01
C GLN A 131 18.41 -15.44 -16.24
N CYS A 132 17.99 -16.37 -17.11
CA CYS A 132 17.19 -16.07 -18.29
C CYS A 132 15.70 -15.85 -17.95
N THR A 133 15.23 -16.38 -16.83
CA THR A 133 13.84 -16.23 -16.39
C THR A 133 13.58 -14.84 -15.79
N VAL A 134 12.78 -14.05 -16.50
CA VAL A 134 12.28 -12.76 -16.03
C VAL A 134 11.47 -12.95 -14.73
N LYS A 135 12.01 -12.51 -13.59
CA LYS A 135 11.47 -12.77 -12.24
C LYS A 135 9.99 -12.44 -12.05
N ILE A 136 9.46 -11.38 -12.68
CA ILE A 136 8.02 -11.06 -12.59
C ILE A 136 7.12 -12.12 -13.25
N ARG A 137 7.61 -12.90 -14.23
CA ARG A 137 6.88 -14.06 -14.79
C ARG A 137 6.75 -15.19 -13.76
N VAL A 138 7.75 -15.38 -12.91
CA VAL A 138 7.71 -16.35 -11.79
C VAL A 138 6.61 -15.97 -10.81
N TRP A 139 6.57 -14.71 -10.39
CA TRP A 139 5.56 -14.19 -9.47
C TRP A 139 4.12 -14.26 -10.03
N LYS A 140 3.93 -14.02 -11.33
CA LYS A 140 2.63 -14.22 -11.99
C LYS A 140 2.15 -15.67 -11.90
N ARG A 141 3.04 -16.65 -12.14
CA ARG A 141 2.70 -18.08 -11.99
C ARG A 141 2.40 -18.46 -10.54
N ILE A 142 3.07 -17.86 -9.55
CA ILE A 142 2.75 -18.08 -8.12
C ILE A 142 1.36 -17.52 -7.80
N CYS A 143 1.04 -16.32 -8.31
CA CYS A 143 -0.29 -15.74 -8.14
C CYS A 143 -1.39 -16.59 -8.79
N GLU A 144 -1.14 -17.11 -9.98
CA GLU A 144 -2.06 -18.00 -10.70
C GLU A 144 -2.38 -19.27 -9.89
N GLU A 145 -1.37 -19.89 -9.26
CA GLU A 145 -1.57 -21.05 -8.37
C GLU A 145 -2.24 -20.70 -7.03
N LEU A 146 -2.09 -19.47 -6.53
CA LEU A 146 -2.84 -19.01 -5.36
C LEU A 146 -4.31 -18.74 -5.71
N MET A 147 -4.58 -18.10 -6.84
CA MET A 147 -5.94 -17.85 -7.32
C MET A 147 -6.68 -19.16 -7.65
N SER A 148 -6.00 -20.17 -8.20
CA SER A 148 -6.59 -21.50 -8.44
C SER A 148 -6.94 -22.26 -7.15
N LYS A 149 -6.33 -21.90 -6.01
CA LYS A 149 -6.68 -22.37 -4.67
C LYS A 149 -7.79 -21.55 -3.98
N GLY A 150 -8.39 -20.58 -4.68
CA GLY A 150 -9.46 -19.72 -4.15
C GLY A 150 -8.99 -18.45 -3.44
N TYR A 151 -7.69 -18.14 -3.44
CA TYR A 151 -7.18 -16.92 -2.81
C TYR A 151 -7.31 -15.70 -3.75
N ARG A 152 -8.28 -14.81 -3.48
CA ARG A 152 -8.52 -13.60 -4.28
C ARG A 152 -7.50 -12.49 -3.99
N ILE A 153 -6.32 -12.55 -4.62
CA ILE A 153 -5.23 -11.56 -4.42
C ILE A 153 -5.47 -10.26 -5.22
N ALA A 154 -5.99 -10.39 -6.43
CA ALA A 154 -6.26 -9.29 -7.35
C ALA A 154 -7.30 -9.71 -8.40
N ASP A 155 -7.85 -8.73 -9.13
CA ASP A 155 -8.76 -8.99 -10.25
C ASP A 155 -8.05 -9.49 -11.52
N SER A 156 -6.71 -9.44 -11.54
CA SER A 156 -5.90 -10.01 -12.63
C SER A 156 -4.59 -10.61 -12.13
N ILE A 157 -4.15 -11.68 -12.80
CA ILE A 157 -2.84 -12.33 -12.56
C ILE A 157 -1.67 -11.34 -12.71
N ASN A 158 -1.81 -10.33 -13.59
CA ASN A 158 -0.81 -9.31 -13.81
C ASN A 158 -0.57 -8.44 -12.57
N GLU A 159 -1.64 -7.96 -11.93
CA GLU A 159 -1.57 -7.18 -10.70
C GLU A 159 -1.24 -8.07 -9.50
N GLY A 160 -1.86 -9.25 -9.40
CA GLY A 160 -1.64 -10.19 -8.31
C GLY A 160 -0.20 -10.69 -8.25
N GLY A 161 0.48 -10.86 -9.39
CA GLY A 161 1.93 -11.13 -9.43
C GLY A 161 2.78 -9.99 -8.84
N ILE A 162 2.37 -8.73 -9.02
CA ILE A 162 3.04 -7.57 -8.39
C ILE A 162 2.78 -7.58 -6.87
N LYS A 163 1.54 -7.85 -6.44
CA LYS A 163 1.19 -7.98 -5.01
C LYS A 163 1.95 -9.12 -4.33
N CYS A 164 2.08 -10.29 -4.96
CA CYS A 164 2.90 -11.41 -4.46
C CYS A 164 4.37 -10.99 -4.26
N HIS A 165 4.95 -10.31 -5.26
CA HIS A 165 6.32 -9.81 -5.15
C HIS A 165 6.47 -8.78 -4.02
N GLN A 166 5.54 -7.83 -3.89
CA GLN A 166 5.58 -6.83 -2.82
C GLN A 166 5.44 -7.47 -1.43
N LYS A 167 4.51 -8.43 -1.27
CA LYS A 167 4.32 -9.21 -0.05
C LYS A 167 5.61 -9.93 0.33
N TRP A 168 6.25 -10.61 -0.63
CA TRP A 168 7.54 -11.25 -0.42
C TRP A 168 8.64 -10.25 0.01
N ARG A 169 8.75 -9.09 -0.63
CA ARG A 169 9.75 -8.07 -0.27
C ARG A 169 9.55 -7.51 1.14
N ASN A 170 8.30 -7.35 1.57
CA ASN A 170 7.96 -6.93 2.92
C ASN A 170 8.37 -7.99 3.96
N LEU A 171 8.12 -9.27 3.67
CA LEU A 171 8.54 -10.41 4.51
C LEU A 171 10.09 -10.54 4.57
N GLU A 172 10.77 -10.43 3.42
CA GLU A 172 12.24 -10.44 3.32
C GLU A 172 12.89 -9.24 4.05
N LYS A 173 12.22 -8.08 4.11
CA LYS A 173 12.64 -6.94 4.95
C LYS A 173 12.47 -7.25 6.44
N SER A 174 11.29 -7.72 6.86
CA SER A 174 11.02 -8.06 8.27
C SER A 174 12.00 -9.13 8.81
N TYR A 175 12.24 -10.19 8.04
CA TYR A 175 13.23 -11.22 8.34
C TYR A 175 14.66 -10.67 8.50
N ARG A 176 15.11 -9.82 7.56
CA ARG A 176 16.44 -9.17 7.65
C ARG A 176 16.57 -8.30 8.90
N ASN A 177 15.60 -7.43 9.14
CA ASN A 177 15.61 -6.52 10.28
C ASN A 177 15.69 -7.30 11.60
N TYR A 178 14.96 -8.42 11.70
CA TYR A 178 15.06 -9.31 12.85
C TYR A 178 16.47 -9.86 13.04
N LEU A 179 17.07 -10.46 12.00
CA LEU A 179 18.44 -11.01 12.08
C LEU A 179 19.46 -9.96 12.53
N ILE A 180 19.46 -8.78 11.92
CA ILE A 180 20.37 -7.67 12.28
C ILE A 180 20.19 -7.32 13.76
N SER A 181 18.94 -7.17 14.21
CA SER A 181 18.62 -6.84 15.60
C SER A 181 18.89 -7.96 16.62
N ALA A 182 19.02 -9.19 16.17
CA ALA A 182 19.36 -10.36 16.99
C ALA A 182 20.87 -10.59 17.09
N THR A 183 21.66 -10.07 16.14
CA THR A 183 23.13 -10.07 16.18
C THR A 183 23.74 -8.86 16.88
N ASP A 184 22.96 -7.82 17.16
CA ASP A 184 23.42 -6.61 17.85
C ASP A 184 23.66 -6.87 19.36
N PRO A 185 24.92 -6.80 19.86
CA PRO A 185 25.23 -7.03 21.27
C PRO A 185 24.70 -5.95 22.21
N SER A 186 24.32 -4.77 21.70
CA SER A 186 23.69 -3.69 22.48
C SER A 186 22.23 -4.03 22.86
N ASN A 187 21.57 -4.86 22.04
CA ASN A 187 20.15 -5.15 22.16
C ASN A 187 19.88 -6.27 23.19
N THR A 188 20.01 -5.94 24.48
CA THR A 188 19.89 -6.88 25.61
C THR A 188 18.52 -7.55 25.79
N ALA A 189 17.47 -7.10 25.10
CA ALA A 189 16.14 -7.69 25.17
C ALA A 189 15.91 -8.69 24.00
N PRO A 190 15.55 -9.96 24.27
CA PRO A 190 15.25 -10.94 23.22
C PRO A 190 13.98 -10.53 22.46
N LYS A 191 14.17 -10.03 21.23
CA LYS A 191 13.07 -9.70 20.33
C LYS A 191 12.37 -11.00 19.90
N LYS A 192 11.04 -11.00 19.90
CA LYS A 192 10.27 -12.12 19.36
C LYS A 192 10.49 -12.21 17.84
N PRO A 193 10.63 -13.41 17.26
CA PRO A 193 10.77 -13.57 15.82
C PRO A 193 9.54 -13.04 15.08
N PRO A 194 9.70 -12.47 13.88
CA PRO A 194 8.58 -11.97 13.08
C PRO A 194 7.68 -13.12 12.62
N PRO A 195 6.42 -12.83 12.24
CA PRO A 195 5.54 -13.82 11.62
C PRO A 195 6.23 -14.54 10.45
N TYR A 196 6.03 -15.86 10.37
CA TYR A 196 6.61 -16.74 9.35
C TYR A 196 8.15 -16.84 9.34
N PHE A 197 8.84 -16.46 10.44
CA PHE A 197 10.30 -16.52 10.53
C PHE A 197 10.88 -17.87 10.08
N GLU A 198 10.39 -19.00 10.61
CA GLU A 198 10.89 -20.35 10.26
C GLU A 198 10.79 -20.65 8.76
N ALA A 199 9.63 -20.39 8.15
CA ALA A 199 9.41 -20.61 6.72
C ALA A 199 10.34 -19.71 5.86
N LEU A 200 10.52 -18.45 6.25
CA LEU A 200 11.46 -17.54 5.60
C LEU A 200 12.92 -17.99 5.80
N HIS A 201 13.27 -18.45 7.01
CA HIS A 201 14.60 -18.94 7.33
C HIS A 201 14.97 -20.14 6.47
N GLU A 202 14.09 -21.15 6.34
CA GLU A 202 14.33 -22.31 5.47
C GLU A 202 14.59 -21.95 4.00
N ILE A 203 13.88 -20.95 3.48
CA ILE A 203 14.03 -20.48 2.08
C ILE A 203 15.31 -19.64 1.93
N LEU A 204 15.57 -18.75 2.89
CA LEU A 204 16.59 -17.70 2.75
C LEU A 204 17.98 -18.13 3.24
N LYS A 205 18.10 -19.00 4.24
CA LYS A 205 19.39 -19.43 4.83
C LYS A 205 20.34 -20.07 3.81
N ARG A 206 19.80 -20.65 2.74
CA ARG A 206 20.58 -21.27 1.63
C ARG A 206 21.26 -20.22 0.73
N LYS A 207 20.84 -18.95 0.77
CA LYS A 207 21.40 -17.88 -0.06
C LYS A 207 22.60 -17.28 0.66
N LYS A 208 23.77 -17.25 0.01
CA LYS A 208 25.04 -16.74 0.60
C LYS A 208 24.88 -15.38 1.31
N LYS A 209 24.08 -14.46 0.76
CA LYS A 209 23.74 -13.15 1.36
C LYS A 209 23.07 -13.18 2.75
N TYR A 210 22.62 -14.34 3.21
CA TYR A 210 21.99 -14.54 4.53
C TYR A 210 22.73 -15.51 5.44
N ALA A 211 23.73 -16.23 4.93
CA ALA A 211 24.58 -17.10 5.75
C ALA A 211 25.44 -16.28 6.73
N ASN A 212 25.94 -15.12 6.29
CA ASN A 212 26.76 -14.21 7.09
C ASN A 212 25.98 -12.97 7.56
N ALA A 213 24.82 -13.17 8.19
CA ALA A 213 24.00 -12.06 8.69
C ALA A 213 24.76 -11.13 9.66
N SER A 214 25.68 -11.68 10.46
CA SER A 214 26.56 -10.92 11.35
C SER A 214 27.56 -10.03 10.61
N ALA A 215 28.16 -10.50 9.51
CA ALA A 215 29.07 -9.67 8.70
C ALA A 215 28.30 -8.57 7.95
N TYR A 216 27.07 -8.86 7.50
CA TYR A 216 26.25 -7.93 6.74
C TYR A 216 25.72 -6.75 7.58
N ALA A 217 25.52 -6.96 8.89
CA ALA A 217 25.20 -5.88 9.83
C ALA A 217 26.28 -4.79 9.88
N HIS A 218 27.55 -5.16 9.65
CA HIS A 218 28.68 -4.22 9.70
C HIS A 218 28.86 -3.42 8.40
N THR A 219 28.45 -3.96 7.26
CA THR A 219 28.53 -3.26 5.95
C THR A 219 27.42 -2.22 5.79
N LEU A 220 26.19 -2.52 6.21
CA LEU A 220 25.06 -1.60 6.05
C LEU A 220 25.14 -0.35 6.93
N MET A 221 25.85 -0.41 8.07
CA MET A 221 26.07 0.74 8.95
C MET A 221 27.10 1.75 8.41
N MET A 222 27.82 1.43 7.32
CA MET A 222 28.75 2.37 6.67
C MET A 222 28.10 3.06 5.47
N ASP A 223 27.19 2.36 4.77
CA ASP A 223 26.54 2.81 3.52
C ASP A 223 25.46 3.89 3.73
N GLU A 224 24.89 4.01 4.93
CA GLU A 224 23.94 5.09 5.30
C GLU A 224 24.59 6.27 6.07
N GLN A 225 25.89 6.19 6.42
CA GLN A 225 26.53 7.18 7.31
C GLN A 225 27.36 8.24 6.55
N ASP A 226 27.92 7.94 5.38
CA ASP A 226 28.82 8.83 4.60
C ASP A 226 28.10 9.98 3.85
N ILE A 227 26.81 10.22 4.11
CA ILE A 227 26.01 11.28 3.45
C ILE A 227 25.70 12.46 4.39
N VAL A 228 26.05 12.38 5.69
CA VAL A 228 25.69 13.42 6.69
C VAL A 228 26.85 13.80 7.61
N ASP A 229 27.99 14.21 7.05
CA ASP A 229 28.94 15.11 7.73
C ASP A 229 29.94 15.74 6.74
N SER A 230 29.52 16.78 6.00
CA SER A 230 30.41 17.59 5.15
C SER A 230 29.78 18.94 4.76
N GLU A 231 29.43 19.78 5.74
CA GLU A 231 29.58 21.24 5.60
C GLU A 231 30.07 21.85 6.91
N GLU A 232 30.84 22.94 6.79
CA GLU A 232 31.36 23.78 7.88
C GLU A 232 32.44 23.16 8.81
N HIS A 233 33.70 23.20 8.38
CA HIS A 233 34.71 24.06 9.03
C HIS A 233 35.92 24.28 8.10
N GLY A 234 36.05 25.49 7.57
CA GLY A 234 37.27 25.92 6.88
C GLY A 234 38.37 26.23 7.90
N SER A 235 39.46 25.48 7.86
CA SER A 235 40.70 25.85 8.53
C SER A 235 41.87 25.37 7.68
N ASP A 236 42.58 26.31 7.05
CA ASP A 236 43.89 26.03 6.48
C ASP A 236 44.82 25.51 7.59
N HIS A 237 45.42 24.34 7.40
CA HIS A 237 46.70 24.06 8.02
C HIS A 237 47.57 23.12 7.19
N ASP A 238 48.81 23.59 7.02
CA ASP A 238 49.89 22.96 6.27
C ASP A 238 50.54 21.78 7.06
N ASP A 239 51.36 21.03 6.33
CA ASP A 239 52.55 20.29 6.78
C ASP A 239 52.51 18.75 7.03
N SER A 240 53.48 18.11 6.38
CA SER A 240 54.23 16.88 6.69
C SER A 240 53.57 15.49 6.84
N THR A 241 53.63 14.76 5.72
CA THR A 241 54.56 13.62 5.50
C THR A 241 54.92 12.70 6.68
N VAL A 242 54.39 11.47 6.67
CA VAL A 242 55.16 10.25 7.05
C VAL A 242 54.82 9.09 6.10
N ARG A 243 55.85 8.47 5.49
CA ARG A 243 55.78 7.16 4.83
C ARG A 243 56.22 6.07 5.80
N PHE A 244 55.67 4.85 5.69
CA PHE A 244 56.41 3.56 5.54
C PHE A 244 55.43 2.34 5.62
N PRO A 245 55.83 1.10 5.22
CA PRO A 245 54.92 0.21 4.48
C PRO A 245 54.84 -1.25 4.99
N HIS A 246 53.92 -2.03 4.41
CA HIS A 246 53.87 -3.50 4.18
C HIS A 246 52.37 -3.82 3.99
N GLN A 247 51.84 -4.32 2.88
CA GLN A 247 52.28 -5.33 1.91
C GLN A 247 52.45 -6.75 2.49
N VAL A 248 51.32 -7.45 2.66
CA VAL A 248 51.18 -8.87 2.26
C VAL A 248 49.75 -9.15 1.76
N ASN A 249 49.60 -9.04 0.45
CA ASN A 249 48.91 -9.98 -0.44
C ASN A 249 47.70 -10.78 0.11
N ASN A 250 46.49 -10.45 -0.38
CA ASN A 250 45.52 -11.49 -0.72
C ASN A 250 44.72 -11.08 -1.95
N SER A 251 44.84 -11.84 -3.04
CA SER A 251 44.16 -11.55 -4.31
C SER A 251 42.66 -11.79 -4.20
N ASN A 252 41.86 -10.80 -4.60
CA ASN A 252 40.69 -10.97 -5.47
C ASN A 252 40.09 -9.58 -5.78
N GLN A 253 40.71 -8.89 -6.73
CA GLN A 253 40.18 -7.68 -7.33
C GLN A 253 40.17 -7.88 -8.85
N ILE A 254 38.98 -7.95 -9.44
CA ILE A 254 38.60 -7.64 -10.84
C ILE A 254 37.07 -7.83 -10.92
N GLU A 255 36.41 -6.90 -11.61
CA GLU A 255 34.96 -6.66 -11.73
C GLU A 255 34.34 -5.66 -10.72
N ASN A 256 34.78 -4.41 -10.86
CA ASN A 256 34.01 -3.19 -10.64
C ASN A 256 34.29 -2.22 -11.81
N TYR A 257 33.46 -1.19 -11.96
CA TYR A 257 33.28 -0.30 -13.14
C TYR A 257 32.47 -0.93 -14.29
N VAL A 258 31.47 -0.25 -14.87
CA VAL A 258 31.19 1.21 -14.82
C VAL A 258 29.85 1.52 -14.14
N GLU A 259 29.87 2.41 -13.16
CA GLU A 259 28.70 3.16 -12.69
C GLU A 259 29.09 4.64 -12.72
N ASP A 260 28.59 5.38 -13.71
CA ASP A 260 28.86 6.81 -13.85
C ASP A 260 27.97 7.60 -12.88
N GLY A 261 28.57 8.03 -11.77
CA GLY A 261 28.00 9.06 -10.91
C GLY A 261 28.43 10.44 -11.40
N ASP A 262 27.51 11.20 -12.02
CA ASP A 262 27.65 12.65 -12.17
C ASP A 262 26.85 13.35 -11.06
N GLY A 263 27.56 13.87 -10.07
CA GLY A 263 27.01 14.66 -8.98
C GLY A 263 26.94 16.13 -9.35
N THR A 264 25.94 16.54 -10.13
CA THR A 264 25.69 17.96 -10.39
C THR A 264 24.92 18.59 -9.25
N ASN A 265 25.52 19.60 -8.59
CA ASN A 265 24.80 20.49 -7.67
C ASN A 265 23.64 21.17 -8.39
N ASP A 266 22.42 20.82 -8.00
CA ASP A 266 21.21 21.14 -8.76
C ASP A 266 20.68 22.55 -8.40
N ASP A 267 21.32 23.57 -8.98
CA ASP A 267 21.05 24.99 -8.76
C ASP A 267 19.72 25.42 -9.42
N HIS A 268 18.62 24.97 -8.81
CA HIS A 268 17.25 25.07 -9.30
C HIS A 268 16.69 26.51 -9.22
N CYS A 269 16.82 27.29 -10.30
CA CYS A 269 16.19 28.60 -10.41
C CYS A 269 14.65 28.50 -10.54
N TYR A 270 13.90 28.92 -9.52
CA TYR A 270 12.44 29.04 -9.59
C TYR A 270 12.02 30.42 -10.12
N VAL A 271 11.13 30.45 -11.11
CA VAL A 271 10.51 31.69 -11.59
C VAL A 271 9.00 31.63 -11.33
N VAL A 272 8.51 32.54 -10.50
CA VAL A 272 7.09 32.71 -10.19
C VAL A 272 6.47 33.65 -11.22
N ASN A 273 5.40 33.22 -11.90
CA ASN A 273 4.69 34.10 -12.81
C ASN A 273 3.71 35.02 -12.06
N SER A 274 3.14 36.02 -12.76
CA SER A 274 2.18 36.99 -12.19
C SER A 274 0.88 36.37 -11.66
N SER A 275 0.63 35.07 -11.87
CA SER A 275 -0.51 34.33 -11.34
C SER A 275 -0.15 33.38 -10.20
N GLY A 276 1.05 33.52 -9.61
CA GLY A 276 1.50 32.72 -8.46
C GLY A 276 1.79 31.25 -8.77
N HIS A 277 1.87 30.86 -10.04
CA HIS A 277 2.14 29.47 -10.43
C HIS A 277 3.65 29.24 -10.54
N VAL A 278 4.16 28.24 -9.80
CA VAL A 278 5.57 27.85 -9.80
C VAL A 278 5.76 26.69 -10.77
N SER A 279 6.43 26.94 -11.89
CA SER A 279 6.75 25.91 -12.88
C SER A 279 8.25 25.64 -12.92
N LYS A 280 8.66 24.37 -12.76
CA LYS A 280 10.04 23.94 -13.05
C LYS A 280 10.30 24.13 -14.55
N ARG A 281 11.23 25.04 -14.89
CA ARG A 281 11.66 25.22 -16.28
C ARG A 281 12.94 24.41 -16.51
N LEU A 282 12.84 23.34 -17.29
CA LEU A 282 14.02 22.65 -17.81
C LEU A 282 14.88 23.66 -18.59
N LYS A 283 16.13 23.79 -18.18
CA LYS A 283 17.12 24.63 -18.84
C LYS A 283 17.55 23.93 -20.12
N VAL A 284 16.86 24.22 -21.22
CA VAL A 284 17.24 23.75 -22.55
C VAL A 284 18.41 24.60 -23.00
N ASP A 285 19.62 24.05 -22.91
CA ASP A 285 20.81 24.73 -23.42
C ASP A 285 20.70 24.93 -24.95
N PRO A 286 21.13 26.10 -25.48
CA PRO A 286 21.06 26.37 -26.90
C PRO A 286 22.03 25.45 -27.66
N LEU A 287 21.47 24.64 -28.56
CA LEU A 287 22.17 23.63 -29.36
C LEU A 287 23.46 24.16 -30.01
N ALA A 288 24.61 23.66 -29.54
CA ALA A 288 25.85 23.74 -30.27
C ALA A 288 25.82 22.76 -31.45
N VAL A 289 25.75 23.30 -32.68
CA VAL A 289 25.74 22.51 -33.92
C VAL A 289 27.16 22.04 -34.24
N CYS A 290 27.51 20.83 -33.79
CA CYS A 290 28.79 20.20 -34.11
C CYS A 290 28.77 19.54 -35.50
N THR A 291 29.18 20.31 -36.52
CA THR A 291 29.43 19.80 -37.89
C THR A 291 30.71 18.97 -37.94
N THR A 292 30.62 17.64 -38.01
CA THR A 292 31.78 16.75 -38.16
C THR A 292 32.22 16.59 -39.62
N GLY A 293 33.03 17.54 -40.09
CA GLY A 293 33.75 17.41 -41.37
C GLY A 293 35.01 16.55 -41.23
N SER A 294 35.14 15.51 -42.07
CA SER A 294 36.39 14.74 -42.16
C SER A 294 37.52 15.56 -42.79
N ALA A 295 38.70 15.55 -42.17
CA ALA A 295 39.94 15.98 -42.80
C ALA A 295 41.08 15.00 -42.48
N VAL A 296 41.71 14.50 -43.53
CA VAL A 296 42.86 13.59 -43.49
C VAL A 296 44.15 14.39 -43.35
N SER A 297 45.09 13.96 -42.50
CA SER A 297 46.53 14.07 -42.80
C SER A 297 47.38 13.15 -41.90
N SER A 298 48.37 12.54 -42.54
CA SER A 298 49.29 11.51 -42.02
C SER A 298 50.69 12.07 -41.74
N ILE A 299 51.48 11.41 -40.88
CA ILE A 299 52.94 11.20 -41.03
C ILE A 299 53.43 10.14 -40.00
N SER A 300 54.00 9.05 -40.53
CA SER A 300 55.24 8.31 -40.20
C SER A 300 55.87 8.42 -38.77
N THR A 301 56.56 7.43 -38.18
CA THR A 301 57.46 6.42 -38.80
C THR A 301 57.83 5.25 -37.84
N THR A 302 58.24 4.10 -38.43
CA THR A 302 58.95 2.92 -37.83
C THR A 302 58.07 1.88 -37.10
N THR A 303 58.36 0.55 -37.03
CA THR A 303 59.13 -0.38 -37.92
C THR A 303 58.79 -1.86 -37.63
N SER A 304 58.55 -2.66 -38.69
CA SER A 304 58.90 -4.11 -38.87
C SER A 304 58.33 -5.21 -37.93
N PRO A 305 58.21 -6.50 -38.37
CA PRO A 305 57.40 -6.94 -39.50
C PRO A 305 56.57 -8.25 -39.27
N ARG A 306 55.71 -8.57 -40.26
CA ARG A 306 55.38 -9.94 -40.76
C ARG A 306 54.33 -10.82 -40.02
N ALA A 307 53.06 -10.73 -40.43
CA ALA A 307 52.20 -11.91 -40.65
C ALA A 307 50.98 -11.66 -41.59
N LYS A 308 51.06 -12.22 -42.81
CA LYS A 308 49.98 -12.77 -43.67
C LYS A 308 48.56 -12.17 -43.64
N ASN A 309 48.25 -11.44 -44.71
CA ASN A 309 46.97 -11.38 -45.46
C ASN A 309 45.80 -12.25 -44.97
N LEU A 310 44.69 -11.61 -44.58
CA LEU A 310 43.33 -12.06 -44.84
C LEU A 310 42.45 -10.80 -45.05
N VAL A 311 41.74 -10.74 -46.17
CA VAL A 311 40.87 -9.59 -46.53
C VAL A 311 39.48 -9.79 -45.92
N PRO A 312 39.00 -8.91 -45.01
CA PRO A 312 37.61 -8.92 -44.59
C PRO A 312 36.77 -8.25 -45.69
N SER A 313 35.81 -8.98 -46.26
CA SER A 313 34.89 -8.43 -47.26
C SER A 313 33.95 -7.42 -46.61
N SER A 314 34.08 -6.14 -46.97
CA SER A 314 33.16 -5.09 -46.53
C SER A 314 31.77 -5.30 -47.16
N LYS A 315 30.87 -5.93 -46.40
CA LYS A 315 29.45 -6.13 -46.73
C LYS A 315 28.53 -6.01 -45.51
N GLN A 316 28.86 -5.14 -44.55
CA GLN A 316 28.13 -5.01 -43.28
C GLN A 316 27.67 -3.57 -43.05
N GLN A 317 26.91 -3.01 -44.00
CA GLN A 317 26.42 -1.62 -43.94
C GLN A 317 24.94 -1.46 -44.34
N GLN A 318 24.18 -2.54 -44.48
CA GLN A 318 22.77 -2.50 -44.95
C GLN A 318 21.70 -2.69 -43.86
N ASN A 319 22.08 -3.03 -42.60
CA ASN A 319 21.12 -3.32 -41.53
C ASN A 319 20.97 -2.18 -40.49
N LEU A 320 21.47 -0.99 -40.79
CA LEU A 320 21.31 0.18 -39.90
C LEU A 320 19.87 0.77 -39.83
N PRO A 321 19.04 0.79 -40.90
CA PRO A 321 17.72 1.44 -40.82
C PRO A 321 16.75 0.72 -39.87
N ASP A 322 16.74 -0.61 -39.89
CA ASP A 322 15.84 -1.46 -39.08
C ASP A 322 15.99 -1.21 -37.57
N ALA A 323 17.22 -0.95 -37.11
CA ALA A 323 17.50 -0.67 -35.70
C ALA A 323 16.91 0.68 -35.25
N LEU A 324 16.96 1.70 -36.11
CA LEU A 324 16.38 3.01 -35.83
C LEU A 324 14.84 2.96 -35.84
N GLU A 325 14.25 2.24 -36.80
CA GLU A 325 12.81 2.02 -36.87
C GLU A 325 12.31 1.34 -35.58
N HIS A 326 12.98 0.30 -35.11
CA HIS A 326 12.60 -0.38 -33.87
C HIS A 326 12.70 0.52 -32.61
N ILE A 327 13.69 1.42 -32.53
CA ILE A 327 13.79 2.39 -31.45
C ILE A 327 12.62 3.39 -31.49
N LEU A 328 12.26 3.89 -32.69
CA LEU A 328 11.13 4.79 -32.86
C LEU A 328 9.79 4.12 -32.51
N GLU A 329 9.58 2.85 -32.90
CA GLU A 329 8.42 2.06 -32.49
C GLU A 329 8.33 1.92 -30.96
N GLN A 330 9.44 1.64 -30.29
CA GLN A 330 9.47 1.55 -28.82
C GLN A 330 9.14 2.89 -28.15
N MET A 331 9.67 4.01 -28.66
CA MET A 331 9.34 5.35 -28.18
C MET A 331 7.85 5.69 -28.36
N VAL A 332 7.29 5.43 -29.55
CA VAL A 332 5.85 5.65 -29.83
C VAL A 332 4.97 4.80 -28.92
N ARG A 333 5.36 3.55 -28.68
CA ARG A 333 4.66 2.65 -27.75
C ARG A 333 4.70 3.18 -26.32
N LEU A 334 5.87 3.54 -25.80
CA LEU A 334 6.03 4.07 -24.45
C LEU A 334 5.26 5.38 -24.25
N HIS A 335 5.23 6.26 -25.25
CA HIS A 335 4.46 7.48 -25.21
C HIS A 335 2.94 7.21 -25.18
N ARG A 336 2.46 6.24 -25.99
CA ARG A 336 1.06 5.79 -25.97
C ARG A 336 0.65 5.19 -24.62
N ASP A 337 1.50 4.36 -24.04
CA ASP A 337 1.27 3.74 -22.72
C ASP A 337 1.23 4.81 -21.61
N THR A 338 2.10 5.84 -21.70
CA THR A 338 2.14 6.99 -20.78
C THR A 338 0.86 7.83 -20.87
N LEU A 339 0.40 8.17 -22.09
CA LEU A 339 -0.88 8.85 -22.31
C LEU A 339 -2.07 8.04 -21.77
N SER A 340 -2.06 6.72 -21.93
CA SER A 340 -3.09 5.82 -21.38
C SER A 340 -3.11 5.81 -19.84
N VAL A 341 -1.95 5.91 -19.18
CA VAL A 341 -1.87 6.09 -17.72
C VAL A 341 -2.44 7.45 -17.29
N HIS A 342 -2.07 8.53 -17.98
CA HIS A 342 -2.60 9.87 -17.69
C HIS A 342 -4.11 9.97 -17.90
N GLN A 343 -4.66 9.38 -18.97
CA GLN A 343 -6.11 9.35 -19.19
C GLN A 343 -6.84 8.60 -18.06
N ARG A 344 -6.32 7.44 -17.62
CA ARG A 344 -6.88 6.70 -16.47
C ARG A 344 -6.72 7.45 -15.15
N HIS A 345 -5.73 8.31 -14.99
CA HIS A 345 -5.63 9.22 -13.85
C HIS A 345 -6.69 10.32 -13.93
N PHE A 346 -6.81 11.00 -15.08
CA PHE A 346 -7.79 12.06 -15.31
C PHE A 346 -9.23 11.57 -15.07
N ASN A 347 -9.62 10.43 -15.64
CA ASN A 347 -10.94 9.84 -15.45
C ASN A 347 -11.25 9.52 -13.96
N ARG A 348 -10.24 9.16 -13.16
CA ARG A 348 -10.42 8.94 -11.71
C ARG A 348 -10.64 10.25 -10.96
N VAL A 349 -9.88 11.29 -11.28
CA VAL A 349 -10.06 12.63 -10.70
C VAL A 349 -11.42 13.21 -11.08
N GLU A 350 -11.83 13.08 -12.34
CA GLU A 350 -13.15 13.52 -12.81
C GLU A 350 -14.30 12.81 -12.08
N LYS A 351 -14.18 11.49 -11.85
CA LYS A 351 -15.16 10.74 -11.05
C LYS A 351 -15.23 11.28 -9.61
N LEU A 352 -14.09 11.45 -8.95
CA LEU A 352 -14.04 11.99 -7.58
C LEU A 352 -14.64 13.40 -7.48
N MET A 353 -14.43 14.26 -8.48
CA MET A 353 -15.07 15.58 -8.53
C MET A 353 -16.60 15.49 -8.69
N LYS A 354 -17.09 14.57 -9.52
CA LYS A 354 -18.55 14.32 -9.68
C LYS A 354 -19.17 13.77 -8.41
N ASP A 355 -18.51 12.83 -7.75
CA ASP A 355 -18.97 12.22 -6.49
C ASP A 355 -19.01 13.28 -5.35
N ASN A 356 -17.97 14.12 -5.24
CA ASN A 356 -17.93 15.25 -4.31
C ASN A 356 -19.07 16.26 -4.60
N ALA A 357 -19.25 16.69 -5.85
CA ALA A 357 -20.35 17.58 -6.23
C ALA A 357 -21.76 16.99 -5.99
N ALA A 358 -21.90 15.67 -5.94
CA ALA A 358 -23.12 14.99 -5.52
C ALA A 358 -23.27 14.93 -3.97
N GLN A 359 -22.17 14.85 -3.22
CA GLN A 359 -22.17 14.99 -1.76
C GLN A 359 -22.51 16.43 -1.34
N THR A 360 -21.91 17.45 -1.96
CA THR A 360 -22.20 18.87 -1.66
C THR A 360 -23.67 19.22 -1.87
N ARG A 361 -24.28 18.71 -2.95
CA ARG A 361 -25.73 18.89 -3.20
C ARG A 361 -26.59 18.24 -2.12
N ARG A 362 -26.35 16.96 -1.80
CA ARG A 362 -27.07 16.27 -0.71
C ARG A 362 -26.93 16.99 0.63
N LEU A 363 -25.76 17.54 0.94
CA LEU A 363 -25.57 18.34 2.15
C LEU A 363 -26.39 19.65 2.12
N ALA A 364 -26.43 20.34 0.97
CA ALA A 364 -27.25 21.53 0.78
C ALA A 364 -28.76 21.21 0.92
N ASP A 365 -29.22 20.08 0.38
CA ASP A 365 -30.61 19.63 0.48
C ASP A 365 -31.00 19.35 1.95
N VAL A 366 -30.14 18.66 2.72
CA VAL A 366 -30.34 18.40 4.15
C VAL A 366 -30.38 19.70 4.96
N MET A 367 -29.45 20.63 4.71
CA MET A 367 -29.48 21.95 5.36
C MET A 367 -30.75 22.75 5.00
N GLY A 368 -31.21 22.66 3.75
CA GLY A 368 -32.45 23.28 3.30
C GLY A 368 -33.69 22.71 4.00
N GLN A 369 -33.75 21.40 4.21
CA GLN A 369 -34.82 20.75 4.98
C GLN A 369 -34.82 21.17 6.44
N LEU A 370 -33.65 21.23 7.09
CA LEU A 370 -33.53 21.70 8.48
C LEU A 370 -34.02 23.14 8.65
N LEU A 371 -33.63 24.04 7.74
CA LEU A 371 -34.08 25.45 7.74
C LEU A 371 -35.57 25.61 7.40
N HIS A 372 -36.17 24.67 6.66
CA HIS A 372 -37.60 24.68 6.39
C HIS A 372 -38.39 24.20 7.62
N ASN A 373 -37.95 23.10 8.25
CA ASN A 373 -38.59 22.54 9.43
C ASN A 373 -38.58 23.52 10.61
N SER A 374 -37.45 24.19 10.87
CA SER A 374 -37.35 25.20 11.94
C SER A 374 -38.33 26.36 11.77
N ARG A 375 -38.70 26.69 10.53
CA ARG A 375 -39.64 27.78 10.22
C ARG A 375 -41.11 27.38 10.37
N ILE A 376 -41.43 26.09 10.25
CA ILE A 376 -42.78 25.57 10.44
C ILE A 376 -43.15 25.60 11.93
N GLU A 377 -42.21 25.25 12.82
CA GLU A 377 -42.45 25.24 14.27
C GLU A 377 -42.80 26.65 14.82
N GLU A 378 -42.14 27.71 14.35
CA GLU A 378 -42.45 29.09 14.76
C GLU A 378 -43.84 29.59 14.32
N SER A 379 -44.46 28.98 13.31
CA SER A 379 -45.81 29.37 12.84
C SER A 379 -46.95 28.54 13.44
N GLY A 380 -46.64 27.47 14.18
CA GLY A 380 -47.66 26.54 14.73
C GLY A 380 -48.19 26.89 16.13
N GLY A 381 -47.46 27.70 16.90
CA GLY A 381 -47.78 27.96 18.31
C GLY A 381 -48.51 29.29 18.57
N GLY A 382 -49.77 29.24 19.02
CA GLY A 382 -50.40 30.38 19.71
C GLY A 382 -51.77 30.86 19.20
N GLY A 383 -52.39 30.19 18.23
CA GLY A 383 -53.75 30.49 17.75
C GLY A 383 -54.89 29.88 18.58
N ALA A 384 -54.77 29.86 19.91
CA ALA A 384 -55.76 29.23 20.79
C ALA A 384 -56.93 30.19 21.13
N ASP A 385 -57.92 30.30 20.23
CA ASP A 385 -59.23 30.86 20.59
C ASP A 385 -60.38 30.19 19.83
N LYS A 386 -61.51 30.06 20.55
CA LYS A 386 -62.85 29.60 20.12
C LYS A 386 -63.02 28.11 19.76
N ASN A 387 -63.52 27.39 20.78
CA ASN A 387 -64.84 26.75 20.74
C ASN A 387 -65.33 26.30 19.37
N ASN A 388 -65.28 24.99 19.10
CA ASN A 388 -66.39 24.38 18.38
C ASN A 388 -66.80 23.03 18.97
N LYS A 389 -68.10 22.89 19.17
CA LYS A 389 -68.76 21.81 19.90
C LYS A 389 -69.24 20.78 18.87
N PRO A 390 -68.75 19.53 18.87
CA PRO A 390 -69.25 18.52 17.96
C PRO A 390 -70.67 18.13 18.38
N SER A 391 -71.67 18.64 17.64
CA SER A 391 -73.02 18.09 17.67
C SER A 391 -73.01 16.68 17.09
N ALA A 392 -73.78 15.79 17.71
CA ALA A 392 -74.00 14.42 17.25
C ALA A 392 -74.88 14.35 15.98
N ILE A 393 -75.22 13.11 15.56
CA ILE A 393 -76.24 12.74 14.55
C ILE A 393 -75.66 12.82 13.11
N ASN A 394 -75.42 11.73 12.36
CA ASN A 394 -76.33 10.62 12.05
C ASN A 394 -75.60 9.40 11.44
N ALA A 395 -76.16 8.19 11.62
CA ALA A 395 -75.95 7.07 10.69
C ALA A 395 -76.98 7.14 9.54
N PRO A 396 -76.73 6.47 8.41
CA PRO A 396 -77.69 5.45 7.99
C PRO A 396 -77.05 4.15 7.44
N GLU A 397 -77.93 3.20 7.13
CA GLU A 397 -77.75 1.76 6.87
C GLU A 397 -77.01 1.37 5.56
N PRO A 398 -76.61 0.09 5.42
CA PRO A 398 -76.07 -0.48 4.18
C PRO A 398 -77.16 -1.01 3.22
N GLU A 399 -76.78 -1.15 1.95
CA GLU A 399 -77.32 -2.13 0.99
C GLU A 399 -76.19 -3.03 0.46
#